data_AF-A0A966KT32-F1
#
_entry.id   AF-A0A966KT32-F1
#
_cell.length_a   1.000
_cell.length_b   1.000
_cell.length_c   1.000
_cell.angle_alpha   90.00
_cell.angle_beta   90.00
_cell.angle_gamma   90.00
#
_symmetry.space_group_name_H-M   'P 1'
#
loop_
_entity.id
_entity.type
_entity.pdbx_description
1 polymer ?
#
loop_
_entity_poly.entity_id
_entity_poly.type
_entity_poly.pdbx_seq_one_letter_code
_entity_poly.pdbx_strand_id
1 'polypeptide(L)'
;WPGLRRAITPEIAAATARLMGARDLMVAASRLRVITRCRNTMGQPGVFGVRIQPNHPADDPTGVALSVLDGLLYGCGDAVIGLNPVIDSVESVRVLEHTIARIIDQVGAPTQSCVLAHVTTQLAALEAGAPIDLLFQSLGGTEGTNRSFGVSLSALADGREAVLAHHRDRGGFIGEQVMYFETGQGSALSAEANAGLDQLTCEARAHGVARHFDPFLVNSVVGFIGPEYLADARQIIRAGLEDHFVGKLLGLPMGVDVCYTNHVDADADTTDQLLMLLASAGCNFVMAVPGSDDVMLNYQSTSPHDAVAARELLGLAPAPEFAEWLERVGIHVDGVLATPSAPGPTALR
;
A
#
# COMPACT_ATOMS: atom_id res chain seq x y z
N TRP A 1 22.58 -0.05 -11.32
CA TRP A 1 21.29 -0.63 -10.91
C TRP A 1 20.36 -0.97 -12.08
N PRO A 2 19.95 -0.02 -12.96
CA PRO A 2 18.87 -0.26 -13.94
C PRO A 2 19.13 -1.40 -14.93
N GLY A 3 20.39 -1.63 -15.29
CA GLY A 3 20.80 -2.73 -16.18
C GLY A 3 20.88 -4.11 -15.51
N LEU A 4 21.02 -4.18 -14.17
CA LEU A 4 21.17 -5.45 -13.44
C LEU A 4 19.83 -5.95 -12.88
N ARG A 5 18.88 -5.05 -12.58
CA ARG A 5 17.59 -5.40 -11.93
C ARG A 5 16.84 -6.54 -12.62
N ARG A 6 16.86 -6.58 -13.96
CA ARG A 6 16.16 -7.61 -14.76
C ARG A 6 16.87 -8.96 -14.77
N ALA A 7 18.16 -8.99 -14.43
CA ALA A 7 18.93 -10.23 -14.32
C ALA A 7 18.83 -10.87 -12.92
N ILE A 8 18.34 -10.12 -11.92
CA ILE A 8 18.11 -10.64 -10.57
C ILE A 8 16.79 -11.41 -10.57
N THR A 9 16.88 -12.71 -10.28
CA THR A 9 15.73 -13.57 -10.01
C THR A 9 15.27 -13.40 -8.56
N PRO A 10 13.99 -13.70 -8.26
CA PRO A 10 13.49 -13.75 -6.89
C PRO A 10 14.38 -14.50 -5.90
N GLU A 11 14.88 -15.68 -6.30
CA GLU A 11 15.71 -16.53 -5.45
C GLU A 11 17.06 -15.87 -5.14
N ILE A 12 17.67 -15.16 -6.09
CA ILE A 12 18.91 -14.38 -5.86
C ILE A 12 18.63 -13.23 -4.89
N ALA A 13 17.50 -12.55 -5.03
CA ALA A 13 17.11 -11.46 -4.13
C ALA A 13 16.93 -11.96 -2.69
N ALA A 14 16.16 -13.05 -2.51
CA ALA A 14 15.97 -13.69 -1.21
C ALA A 14 17.30 -14.17 -0.61
N ALA A 15 18.14 -14.85 -1.41
CA ALA A 15 19.46 -15.31 -0.95
C ALA A 15 20.36 -14.15 -0.49
N THR A 16 20.30 -13.00 -1.17
CA THR A 16 21.05 -11.80 -0.78
C THR A 16 20.57 -11.25 0.56
N ALA A 17 19.24 -11.12 0.74
CA ALA A 17 18.65 -10.59 1.97
C ALA A 17 19.02 -11.42 3.23
N ARG A 18 19.10 -12.75 3.09
CA ARG A 18 19.50 -13.66 4.19
C ARG A 18 20.89 -13.41 4.74
N LEU A 19 21.80 -12.92 3.90
CA LEU A 19 23.19 -12.67 4.29
C LEU A 19 23.39 -11.29 4.92
N MET A 20 22.34 -10.47 4.98
CA MET A 20 22.39 -9.07 5.39
C MET A 20 21.83 -8.90 6.79
N GLY A 21 22.50 -8.11 7.62
CA GLY A 21 21.91 -7.62 8.88
C GLY A 21 20.84 -6.56 8.61
N ALA A 22 20.05 -6.20 9.64
CA ALA A 22 19.00 -5.18 9.52
C ALA A 22 19.51 -3.85 8.93
N ARG A 23 20.65 -3.35 9.44
CA ARG A 23 21.32 -2.16 8.91
C ARG A 23 21.64 -2.28 7.42
N ASP A 24 22.15 -3.43 6.99
CA ASP A 24 22.58 -3.61 5.61
C ASP A 24 21.37 -3.62 4.68
N LEU A 25 20.26 -4.27 5.08
CA LEU A 25 18.98 -4.25 4.35
C LEU A 25 18.50 -2.81 4.14
N MET A 26 18.51 -2.00 5.21
CA MET A 26 18.11 -0.59 5.16
C MET A 26 19.02 0.25 4.26
N VAL A 27 20.34 0.15 4.45
CA VAL A 27 21.31 0.95 3.69
C VAL A 27 21.23 0.61 2.21
N ALA A 28 21.13 -0.67 1.86
CA ALA A 28 21.00 -1.09 0.47
C ALA A 28 19.67 -0.61 -0.14
N ALA A 29 18.54 -0.82 0.54
CA ALA A 29 17.23 -0.40 0.06
C ALA A 29 17.10 1.13 -0.10
N SER A 30 17.75 1.91 0.77
CA SER A 30 17.73 3.39 0.72
C SER A 30 18.29 3.98 -0.57
N ARG A 31 19.12 3.23 -1.30
CA ARG A 31 19.69 3.65 -2.58
C ARG A 31 18.85 3.20 -3.78
N LEU A 32 17.90 2.30 -3.57
CA LEU A 32 17.04 1.74 -4.60
C LEU A 32 15.75 2.57 -4.66
N ARG A 33 15.58 3.28 -5.78
CA ARG A 33 14.42 4.13 -6.04
C ARG A 33 13.68 3.66 -7.28
N VAL A 34 12.38 3.53 -7.13
CA VAL A 34 11.44 3.09 -8.16
C VAL A 34 10.33 4.13 -8.17
N ILE A 35 10.26 4.87 -9.27
CA ILE A 35 9.31 5.95 -9.45
C ILE A 35 8.13 5.42 -10.24
N THR A 36 6.93 5.60 -9.71
CA THR A 36 5.67 5.20 -10.34
C THR A 36 4.71 6.40 -10.40
N ARG A 37 3.78 6.37 -11.34
CA ARG A 37 2.84 7.44 -11.65
C ARG A 37 1.46 6.89 -11.99
N CYS A 38 0.46 7.38 -11.25
CA CYS A 38 -0.96 7.24 -11.57
C CYS A 38 -1.57 8.64 -11.65
N ARG A 39 -2.30 9.13 -10.65
CA ARG A 39 -2.74 10.55 -10.56
C ARG A 39 -1.66 11.45 -9.99
N ASN A 40 -0.74 10.89 -9.23
CA ASN A 40 0.44 11.57 -8.68
C ASN A 40 1.70 10.71 -8.84
N THR A 41 2.85 11.24 -8.42
CA THR A 41 4.16 10.59 -8.54
C THR A 41 4.65 10.04 -7.19
N MET A 42 4.91 8.73 -7.15
CA MET A 42 5.42 8.02 -5.97
C MET A 42 6.89 7.61 -6.10
N GLY A 43 7.59 7.47 -4.97
CA GLY A 43 8.91 6.83 -4.87
C GLY A 43 10.14 7.69 -5.21
N GLN A 44 9.97 9.00 -5.36
CA GLN A 44 11.08 9.93 -5.48
C GLN A 44 11.88 10.03 -4.16
N PRO A 45 13.18 10.37 -4.20
CA PRO A 45 13.93 10.69 -2.98
C PRO A 45 13.24 11.79 -2.17
N GLY A 46 13.08 11.58 -0.86
CA GLY A 46 12.40 12.51 0.04
C GLY A 46 10.88 12.36 0.06
N VAL A 47 10.28 11.54 -0.80
CA VAL A 47 8.84 11.24 -0.78
C VAL A 47 8.55 10.02 0.08
N PHE A 48 7.59 10.15 0.98
CA PHE A 48 7.06 9.07 1.82
C PHE A 48 5.54 9.11 1.79
N GLY A 49 4.94 8.15 1.08
CA GLY A 49 3.50 8.09 0.87
C GLY A 49 2.74 7.44 2.00
N VAL A 50 1.44 7.69 2.02
CA VAL A 50 0.53 7.09 3.00
C VAL A 50 -0.74 6.64 2.31
N ARG A 51 -1.12 5.38 2.52
CA ARG A 51 -2.44 4.86 2.19
C ARG A 51 -3.41 5.22 3.31
N ILE A 52 -4.49 5.92 3.01
CA ILE A 52 -5.62 5.97 3.95
C ILE A 52 -6.37 4.64 3.82
N GLN A 53 -6.61 3.96 4.95
CA GLN A 53 -7.39 2.74 5.02
C GLN A 53 -8.67 2.99 5.82
N PRO A 54 -9.77 3.42 5.16
CA PRO A 54 -10.97 3.87 5.83
C PRO A 54 -11.96 2.71 6.07
N ASN A 55 -11.47 1.58 6.59
CA ASN A 55 -12.29 0.40 6.79
C ASN A 55 -13.39 0.67 7.83
N HIS A 56 -14.59 0.19 7.55
CA HIS A 56 -15.74 0.32 8.44
C HIS A 56 -16.36 -1.07 8.65
N PRO A 57 -16.72 -1.49 9.88
CA PRO A 57 -17.26 -2.83 10.16
C PRO A 57 -18.53 -3.23 9.40
N ALA A 58 -19.19 -2.26 8.77
CA ALA A 58 -20.42 -2.44 8.01
C ALA A 58 -20.36 -1.83 6.61
N ASP A 59 -19.17 -1.43 6.14
CA ASP A 59 -18.98 -0.69 4.88
C ASP A 59 -19.91 0.54 4.76
N ASP A 60 -20.20 1.22 5.88
CA ASP A 60 -21.12 2.36 5.87
C ASP A 60 -20.49 3.55 5.13
N PRO A 61 -21.09 4.05 4.03
CA PRO A 61 -20.48 5.12 3.23
C PRO A 61 -20.23 6.41 4.00
N THR A 62 -21.01 6.69 5.06
CA THR A 62 -20.81 7.90 5.88
C THR A 62 -19.59 7.72 6.78
N GLY A 63 -19.46 6.57 7.45
CA GLY A 63 -18.29 6.24 8.25
C GLY A 63 -17.01 6.23 7.42
N VAL A 64 -17.06 5.62 6.24
CA VAL A 64 -15.95 5.63 5.26
C VAL A 64 -15.58 7.07 4.88
N ALA A 65 -16.56 7.90 4.51
CA ALA A 65 -16.30 9.28 4.11
C ALA A 65 -15.65 10.11 5.23
N LEU A 66 -16.12 9.96 6.47
CA LEU A 66 -15.54 10.64 7.63
C LEU A 66 -14.08 10.22 7.86
N SER A 67 -13.79 8.92 7.77
CA SER A 67 -12.42 8.39 7.91
C SER A 67 -11.49 8.89 6.80
N VAL A 68 -11.99 8.96 5.55
CA VAL A 68 -11.24 9.56 4.43
C VAL A 68 -10.91 11.03 4.70
N LEU A 69 -11.90 11.82 5.12
CA LEU A 69 -11.70 13.25 5.40
C LEU A 69 -10.73 13.47 6.55
N ASP A 70 -10.82 12.66 7.62
CA ASP A 70 -9.88 12.72 8.74
C ASP A 70 -8.45 12.45 8.27
N GLY A 71 -8.21 11.36 7.52
CA GLY A 71 -6.89 11.06 6.98
C GLY A 71 -6.34 12.18 6.06
N LEU A 72 -7.17 12.76 5.20
CA LEU A 72 -6.79 13.86 4.33
C LEU A 72 -6.38 15.11 5.14
N LEU A 73 -7.05 15.39 6.26
CA LEU A 73 -6.71 16.49 7.16
C LEU A 73 -5.35 16.34 7.83
N TYR A 74 -4.81 15.12 7.94
CA TYR A 74 -3.43 14.84 8.36
C TYR A 74 -2.43 14.80 7.19
N GLY A 75 -2.84 15.18 5.99
CA GLY A 75 -1.99 15.12 4.80
C GLY A 75 -1.67 13.69 4.35
N CYS A 76 -2.48 12.70 4.73
CA CYS A 76 -2.36 11.32 4.30
C CYS A 76 -3.20 11.06 3.04
N GLY A 77 -2.97 9.90 2.39
CA GLY A 77 -3.78 9.45 1.25
C GLY A 77 -3.13 9.71 -0.10
N ASP A 78 -1.90 10.20 -0.14
CA ASP A 78 -1.15 10.42 -1.38
C ASP A 78 -0.71 9.11 -2.06
N ALA A 79 -0.57 8.01 -1.32
CA ALA A 79 -0.34 6.71 -1.97
C ALA A 79 -1.63 6.18 -2.60
N VAL A 80 -2.71 6.07 -1.83
CA VAL A 80 -4.04 5.64 -2.29
C VAL A 80 -5.04 5.88 -1.16
N ILE A 81 -6.30 6.13 -1.50
CA ILE A 81 -7.42 6.00 -0.57
C ILE A 81 -8.02 4.60 -0.80
N GLY A 82 -7.59 3.65 0.02
CA GLY A 82 -7.75 2.21 -0.22
C GLY A 82 -8.56 1.49 0.85
N LEU A 83 -9.76 1.04 0.52
CA LEU A 83 -10.68 0.38 1.46
C LEU A 83 -10.72 -1.14 1.24
N ASN A 84 -10.57 -1.92 2.31
CA ASN A 84 -10.88 -3.35 2.32
C ASN A 84 -12.38 -3.53 2.63
N PRO A 85 -13.20 -4.05 1.70
CA PRO A 85 -14.63 -4.17 1.94
C PRO A 85 -14.96 -5.40 2.79
N VAL A 86 -15.93 -5.27 3.70
CA VAL A 86 -16.55 -6.41 4.39
C VAL A 86 -17.35 -7.26 3.41
N ILE A 87 -18.09 -6.60 2.50
CA ILE A 87 -18.95 -7.25 1.52
C ILE A 87 -18.29 -7.20 0.14
N ASP A 88 -17.69 -8.31 -0.27
CA ASP A 88 -17.15 -8.52 -1.62
C ASP A 88 -18.30 -8.82 -2.62
N SER A 89 -19.05 -7.77 -2.98
CA SER A 89 -20.07 -7.82 -4.03
C SER A 89 -19.93 -6.65 -4.98
N VAL A 90 -20.32 -6.86 -6.24
CA VAL A 90 -20.22 -5.86 -7.31
C VAL A 90 -20.87 -4.54 -6.92
N GLU A 91 -22.07 -4.58 -6.33
CA GLU A 91 -22.79 -3.37 -5.94
C GLU A 91 -22.12 -2.65 -4.75
N SER A 92 -21.65 -3.39 -3.74
CA SER A 92 -20.91 -2.81 -2.61
C SER A 92 -19.65 -2.09 -3.09
N VAL A 93 -18.83 -2.79 -3.88
CA VAL A 93 -17.60 -2.23 -4.48
C VAL A 93 -17.91 -0.98 -5.31
N ARG A 94 -18.95 -1.04 -6.14
CA ARG A 94 -19.38 0.11 -6.96
C ARG A 94 -19.77 1.31 -6.10
N VAL A 95 -20.56 1.10 -5.05
CA VAL A 95 -20.99 2.18 -4.14
C VAL A 95 -19.80 2.80 -3.39
N LEU A 96 -18.89 1.96 -2.89
CA LEU A 96 -17.71 2.41 -2.15
C LEU A 96 -16.72 3.17 -3.04
N GLU A 97 -16.46 2.67 -4.26
CA GLU A 97 -15.63 3.37 -5.25
C GLU A 97 -16.22 4.75 -5.59
N HIS A 98 -17.52 4.84 -5.88
CA HIS A 98 -18.17 6.13 -6.12
C HIS A 98 -18.10 7.06 -4.90
N THR A 99 -18.18 6.52 -3.70
CA THR A 99 -18.09 7.30 -2.46
C THR A 99 -16.72 7.94 -2.33
N ILE A 100 -15.65 7.15 -2.50
CA ILE A 100 -14.27 7.63 -2.42
C ILE A 100 -13.96 8.60 -3.57
N ALA A 101 -14.28 8.23 -4.82
CA ALA A 101 -14.03 9.05 -5.99
C ALA A 101 -14.73 10.42 -5.90
N ARG A 102 -15.98 10.45 -5.42
CA ARG A 102 -16.70 11.72 -5.23
C ARG A 102 -16.01 12.64 -4.23
N ILE A 103 -15.43 12.09 -3.15
CA ILE A 103 -14.67 12.89 -2.17
C ILE A 103 -13.43 13.45 -2.85
N ILE A 104 -12.65 12.61 -3.53
CA ILE A 104 -11.44 13.02 -4.27
C ILE A 104 -11.76 14.16 -5.24
N ASP A 105 -12.82 14.02 -6.03
CA ASP A 105 -13.27 15.03 -7.01
C ASP A 105 -13.71 16.33 -6.34
N GLN A 106 -14.49 16.25 -5.25
CA GLN A 106 -15.00 17.42 -4.54
C GLN A 106 -13.90 18.24 -3.87
N VAL A 107 -12.90 17.57 -3.28
CA VAL A 107 -11.77 18.25 -2.61
C VAL A 107 -10.64 18.59 -3.59
N GLY A 108 -10.67 18.03 -4.80
CA GLY A 108 -9.67 18.22 -5.84
C GLY A 108 -8.28 17.67 -5.49
N ALA A 109 -8.23 16.59 -4.70
CA ALA A 109 -6.99 15.97 -4.27
C ALA A 109 -6.36 15.14 -5.41
N PRO A 110 -5.06 15.29 -5.72
CA PRO A 110 -4.38 14.49 -6.73
C PRO A 110 -3.96 13.15 -6.11
N THR A 111 -4.93 12.25 -5.94
CA THR A 111 -4.76 10.88 -5.45
C THR A 111 -5.79 9.95 -6.06
N GLN A 112 -5.59 8.65 -5.89
CA GLN A 112 -6.35 7.57 -6.52
C GLN A 112 -7.22 6.80 -5.51
N SER A 113 -8.37 6.32 -5.98
CA SER A 113 -9.23 5.41 -5.22
C SER A 113 -8.91 3.93 -5.49
N CYS A 114 -9.19 3.09 -4.50
CA CYS A 114 -9.17 1.64 -4.67
C CYS A 114 -10.04 0.96 -3.61
N VAL A 115 -10.97 0.10 -4.03
CA VAL A 115 -11.66 -0.85 -3.15
C VAL A 115 -11.07 -2.24 -3.38
N LEU A 116 -10.41 -2.75 -2.35
CA LEU A 116 -9.55 -3.94 -2.36
C LEU A 116 -10.36 -5.26 -2.31
N ALA A 117 -11.35 -5.39 -3.18
CA ALA A 117 -12.10 -6.63 -3.38
C ALA A 117 -11.32 -7.62 -4.26
N HIS A 118 -11.86 -8.83 -4.49
CA HIS A 118 -11.27 -9.72 -5.50
C HIS A 118 -11.27 -9.09 -6.90
N VAL A 119 -10.21 -9.33 -7.69
CA VAL A 119 -10.02 -8.71 -9.03
C VAL A 119 -11.23 -8.89 -9.94
N THR A 120 -11.91 -10.04 -9.89
CA THR A 120 -13.10 -10.28 -10.72
C THR A 120 -14.28 -9.42 -10.30
N THR A 121 -14.46 -9.17 -9.00
CA THR A 121 -15.53 -8.31 -8.50
C THR A 121 -15.27 -6.85 -8.89
N GLN A 122 -14.02 -6.40 -8.76
CA GLN A 122 -13.61 -5.07 -9.21
C GLN A 122 -13.88 -4.87 -10.70
N LEU A 123 -13.51 -5.83 -11.56
CA LEU A 123 -13.76 -5.72 -13.00
C LEU A 123 -15.25 -5.74 -13.35
N ALA A 124 -16.06 -6.55 -12.67
CA ALA A 124 -17.51 -6.51 -12.83
C ALA A 124 -18.11 -5.16 -12.34
N ALA A 125 -17.55 -4.56 -11.28
CA ALA A 125 -17.96 -3.24 -10.82
C ALA A 125 -17.55 -2.14 -11.81
N LEU A 126 -16.38 -2.25 -12.43
CA LEU A 126 -15.91 -1.39 -13.52
C LEU A 126 -16.88 -1.42 -14.71
N GLU A 127 -17.28 -2.61 -15.15
CA GLU A 127 -18.29 -2.80 -16.21
C GLU A 127 -19.65 -2.19 -15.82
N ALA A 128 -19.99 -2.23 -14.52
CA ALA A 128 -21.17 -1.56 -13.97
C ALA A 128 -20.98 -0.05 -13.73
N GLY A 129 -19.86 0.53 -14.16
CA GLY A 129 -19.59 1.98 -14.12
C GLY A 129 -18.86 2.49 -12.88
N ALA A 130 -18.25 1.63 -12.06
CA ALA A 130 -17.42 2.06 -10.94
C ALA A 130 -16.17 2.83 -11.42
N PRO A 131 -15.82 3.98 -10.83
CA PRO A 131 -14.69 4.80 -11.24
C PRO A 131 -13.36 4.31 -10.64
N ILE A 132 -12.95 3.08 -10.96
CA ILE A 132 -11.73 2.46 -10.40
C ILE A 132 -10.48 3.16 -10.95
N ASP A 133 -9.59 3.61 -10.07
CA ASP A 133 -8.28 4.17 -10.44
C ASP A 133 -7.14 3.14 -10.32
N LEU A 134 -7.19 2.26 -9.33
CA LEU A 134 -6.24 1.15 -9.17
C LEU A 134 -6.97 -0.20 -9.08
N LEU A 135 -6.46 -1.18 -9.82
CA LEU A 135 -6.90 -2.57 -9.74
C LEU A 135 -6.09 -3.31 -8.69
N PHE A 136 -6.75 -3.71 -7.60
CA PHE A 136 -6.11 -4.44 -6.52
C PHE A 136 -6.12 -5.95 -6.72
N GLN A 137 -5.10 -6.65 -6.22
CA GLN A 137 -5.19 -8.10 -5.96
C GLN A 137 -4.14 -8.57 -4.94
N SER A 138 -4.51 -9.43 -3.99
CA SER A 138 -3.53 -10.20 -3.20
C SER A 138 -2.80 -11.23 -4.07
N LEU A 139 -1.47 -11.31 -3.94
CA LEU A 139 -0.60 -12.04 -4.86
C LEU A 139 0.34 -13.01 -4.12
N GLY A 140 0.46 -14.24 -4.64
CA GLY A 140 1.34 -15.28 -4.11
C GLY A 140 2.56 -15.58 -4.98
N GLY A 141 3.58 -16.19 -4.36
CA GLY A 141 4.83 -16.57 -5.03
C GLY A 141 4.84 -17.92 -5.75
N THR A 142 3.75 -18.66 -5.67
CA THR A 142 3.57 -19.94 -6.38
C THR A 142 2.26 -19.96 -7.13
N GLU A 143 2.18 -20.78 -8.16
CA GLU A 143 0.92 -20.97 -8.90
C GLU A 143 -0.17 -21.55 -7.99
N GLY A 144 0.18 -22.44 -7.05
CA GLY A 144 -0.76 -23.00 -6.08
C GLY A 144 -1.37 -21.92 -5.19
N THR A 145 -0.57 -20.99 -4.67
CA THR A 145 -1.05 -19.86 -3.86
C THR A 145 -1.94 -18.92 -4.67
N ASN A 146 -1.57 -18.59 -5.91
CA ASN A 146 -2.44 -17.73 -6.74
C ASN A 146 -3.77 -18.42 -7.10
N ARG A 147 -3.75 -19.74 -7.35
CA ARG A 147 -4.98 -20.52 -7.56
C ARG A 147 -5.85 -20.59 -6.31
N SER A 148 -5.29 -20.70 -5.10
CA SER A 148 -6.09 -20.65 -3.87
C SER A 148 -6.76 -19.30 -3.65
N PHE A 149 -6.20 -18.22 -4.20
CA PHE A 149 -6.85 -16.91 -4.23
C PHE A 149 -7.87 -16.75 -5.36
N GLY A 150 -8.01 -17.71 -6.27
CA GLY A 150 -8.88 -17.59 -7.44
C GLY A 150 -8.30 -16.76 -8.59
N VAL A 151 -6.98 -16.54 -8.59
CA VAL A 151 -6.29 -15.60 -9.51
C VAL A 151 -5.47 -16.34 -10.55
N SER A 152 -5.52 -15.85 -11.79
CA SER A 152 -4.59 -16.22 -12.87
C SER A 152 -3.86 -14.99 -13.39
N LEU A 153 -2.63 -15.17 -13.88
CA LEU A 153 -1.83 -14.06 -14.43
C LEU A 153 -2.46 -13.45 -15.69
N SER A 154 -3.19 -14.24 -16.46
CA SER A 154 -3.94 -13.72 -17.62
C SER A 154 -5.08 -12.81 -17.19
N ALA A 155 -5.82 -13.17 -16.14
CA ALA A 155 -6.89 -12.31 -15.61
C ALA A 155 -6.34 -10.97 -15.09
N LEU A 156 -5.15 -10.96 -14.47
CA LEU A 156 -4.48 -9.73 -14.08
C LEU A 156 -4.07 -8.87 -15.29
N ALA A 157 -3.59 -9.49 -16.37
CA ALA A 157 -3.22 -8.78 -17.60
C ALA A 157 -4.47 -8.16 -18.26
N ASP A 158 -5.54 -8.93 -18.42
CA ASP A 158 -6.79 -8.47 -19.01
C ASP A 158 -7.42 -7.35 -18.16
N GLY A 159 -7.39 -7.50 -16.83
CA GLY A 159 -7.89 -6.48 -15.91
C GLY A 159 -7.10 -5.18 -15.96
N ARG A 160 -5.76 -5.25 -16.05
CA ARG A 160 -4.90 -4.08 -16.24
C ARG A 160 -5.28 -3.29 -17.49
N GLU A 161 -5.48 -3.98 -18.61
CA GLU A 161 -5.87 -3.34 -19.88
C GLU A 161 -7.28 -2.74 -19.80
N ALA A 162 -8.20 -3.37 -19.09
CA ALA A 162 -9.54 -2.83 -18.85
C ALA A 162 -9.50 -1.51 -18.07
N VAL A 163 -8.71 -1.42 -17.00
CA VAL A 163 -8.56 -0.18 -16.22
C VAL A 163 -7.84 0.91 -17.03
N LEU A 164 -6.82 0.57 -17.82
CA LEU A 164 -6.19 1.52 -18.73
C LEU A 164 -7.15 2.03 -19.82
N ALA A 165 -8.02 1.17 -20.34
CA ALA A 165 -9.10 1.59 -21.24
C ALA A 165 -10.05 2.56 -20.54
N HIS A 166 -10.48 2.24 -19.32
CA HIS A 166 -11.33 3.11 -18.50
C HIS A 166 -10.69 4.47 -18.20
N HIS A 167 -9.37 4.52 -17.94
CA HIS A 167 -8.64 5.76 -17.71
C HIS A 167 -8.66 6.70 -18.93
N ARG A 168 -8.74 6.17 -20.17
CA ARG A 168 -8.77 7.01 -21.38
C ARG A 168 -10.04 7.85 -21.50
N ASP A 169 -11.12 7.40 -20.87
CA ASP A 169 -12.40 8.12 -20.84
C ASP A 169 -12.52 9.06 -19.62
N ARG A 170 -11.49 9.10 -18.75
CA ARG A 170 -11.43 9.90 -17.53
C ARG A 170 -10.20 10.82 -17.52
N GLY A 171 -10.27 11.89 -16.73
CA GLY A 171 -9.18 12.87 -16.60
C GLY A 171 -8.37 12.70 -15.30
N GLY A 172 -7.21 13.37 -15.26
CA GLY A 172 -6.42 13.53 -14.04
C GLY A 172 -5.35 12.46 -13.80
N PHE A 173 -5.06 11.60 -14.79
CA PHE A 173 -3.96 10.64 -14.73
C PHE A 173 -2.71 11.20 -15.42
N ILE A 174 -1.55 11.05 -14.78
CA ILE A 174 -0.23 11.46 -15.28
C ILE A 174 0.69 10.25 -15.57
N GLY A 175 0.17 9.03 -15.40
CA GLY A 175 0.87 7.79 -15.70
C GLY A 175 -0.09 6.62 -15.92
N GLU A 176 0.49 5.49 -16.32
CA GLU A 176 -0.23 4.27 -16.75
C GLU A 176 -0.02 3.09 -15.80
N GLN A 177 0.51 3.35 -14.60
CA GLN A 177 0.66 2.33 -13.57
C GLN A 177 -0.64 2.28 -12.79
N VAL A 178 -1.42 1.21 -13.00
CA VAL A 178 -2.78 1.06 -12.48
C VAL A 178 -2.96 -0.15 -11.57
N MET A 179 -1.93 -0.98 -11.40
CA MET A 179 -2.02 -2.17 -10.56
C MET A 179 -1.60 -1.86 -9.13
N TYR A 180 -2.32 -2.45 -8.18
CA TYR A 180 -1.97 -2.47 -6.77
C TYR A 180 -1.93 -3.93 -6.27
N PHE A 181 -0.80 -4.37 -5.73
CA PHE A 181 -0.69 -5.72 -5.15
C PHE A 181 -0.38 -5.70 -3.66
N GLU A 182 -0.97 -6.65 -2.95
CA GLU A 182 -0.56 -7.01 -1.59
C GLU A 182 0.08 -8.39 -1.57
N THR A 183 1.17 -8.51 -0.84
CA THR A 183 1.92 -9.75 -0.61
C THR A 183 2.13 -9.95 0.89
N GLY A 184 2.83 -11.00 1.31
CA GLY A 184 3.03 -11.28 2.72
C GLY A 184 3.70 -12.61 2.96
N GLN A 185 4.72 -12.60 3.82
CA GLN A 185 5.29 -13.84 4.33
C GLN A 185 4.22 -14.66 5.06
N GLY A 186 4.17 -15.96 4.74
CA GLY A 186 3.25 -16.92 5.35
C GLY A 186 2.11 -17.35 4.43
N SER A 187 1.68 -16.51 3.48
CA SER A 187 0.53 -16.81 2.61
C SER A 187 0.68 -18.12 1.83
N ALA A 188 1.86 -18.40 1.29
CA ALA A 188 2.10 -19.63 0.53
C ALA A 188 2.08 -20.89 1.43
N LEU A 189 2.54 -20.77 2.68
CA LEU A 189 2.49 -21.87 3.64
C LEU A 189 1.05 -22.10 4.12
N SER A 190 0.31 -21.03 4.40
CA SER A 190 -1.12 -21.10 4.77
C SER A 190 -1.97 -21.76 3.69
N ALA A 191 -1.62 -21.57 2.42
CA ALA A 191 -2.28 -22.20 1.28
C ALA A 191 -1.80 -23.63 0.98
N GLU A 192 -0.92 -24.20 1.82
CA GLU A 192 -0.25 -25.50 1.60
C GLU A 192 0.45 -25.58 0.23
N ALA A 193 0.92 -24.44 -0.27
CA ALA A 193 1.38 -24.26 -1.64
C ALA A 193 2.80 -23.66 -1.73
N ASN A 194 3.56 -23.69 -0.64
CA ASN A 194 4.95 -23.24 -0.60
C ASN A 194 5.94 -24.22 -1.25
N ALA A 195 5.51 -25.46 -1.53
CA ALA A 195 6.33 -26.50 -2.17
C ALA A 195 7.69 -26.76 -1.46
N GLY A 196 7.70 -26.66 -0.13
CA GLY A 196 8.90 -26.84 0.69
C GLY A 196 9.87 -25.65 0.70
N LEU A 197 9.53 -24.54 0.03
CA LEU A 197 10.26 -23.29 0.12
C LEU A 197 9.93 -22.55 1.42
N ASP A 198 10.89 -21.78 1.91
CA ASP A 198 10.67 -20.90 3.05
C ASP A 198 9.93 -19.61 2.65
N GLN A 199 9.39 -18.92 3.67
CA GLN A 199 8.50 -17.76 3.50
C GLN A 199 9.12 -16.64 2.65
N LEU A 200 10.38 -16.26 2.92
CA LEU A 200 11.05 -15.17 2.19
C LEU A 200 11.26 -15.50 0.71
N THR A 201 11.53 -16.76 0.37
CA THR A 201 11.69 -17.16 -1.04
C THR A 201 10.34 -17.10 -1.77
N CYS A 202 9.26 -17.54 -1.14
CA CYS A 202 7.91 -17.38 -1.69
C CYS A 202 7.55 -15.90 -1.85
N GLU A 203 7.84 -15.07 -0.86
CA GLU A 203 7.56 -13.63 -0.90
C GLU A 203 8.33 -12.92 -2.03
N ALA A 204 9.63 -13.21 -2.17
CA ALA A 204 10.43 -12.69 -3.29
C ALA A 204 9.84 -13.11 -4.65
N ARG A 205 9.27 -14.31 -4.76
CA ARG A 205 8.63 -14.78 -6.01
C ARG A 205 7.33 -14.04 -6.27
N ALA A 206 6.55 -13.71 -5.24
CA ALA A 206 5.37 -12.85 -5.38
C ALA A 206 5.78 -11.49 -5.94
N HIS A 207 6.84 -10.88 -5.41
CA HIS A 207 7.42 -9.65 -5.96
C HIS A 207 7.88 -9.82 -7.41
N GLY A 208 8.45 -10.98 -7.75
CA GLY A 208 8.81 -11.34 -9.12
C GLY A 208 7.62 -11.34 -10.09
N VAL A 209 6.47 -11.85 -9.63
CA VAL A 209 5.20 -11.80 -10.37
C VAL A 209 4.69 -10.36 -10.47
N ALA A 210 4.64 -9.62 -9.36
CA ALA A 210 4.19 -8.23 -9.35
C ALA A 210 4.99 -7.36 -10.35
N ARG A 211 6.31 -7.57 -10.43
CA ARG A 211 7.21 -6.86 -11.36
C ARG A 211 6.80 -7.00 -12.82
N HIS A 212 6.15 -8.09 -13.19
CA HIS A 212 5.69 -8.32 -14.56
C HIS A 212 4.62 -7.32 -15.00
N PHE A 213 3.82 -6.82 -14.05
CA PHE A 213 2.65 -5.99 -14.33
C PHE A 213 2.90 -4.47 -14.18
N ASP A 214 4.14 -4.07 -13.88
CA ASP A 214 4.53 -2.66 -13.67
C ASP A 214 3.54 -1.90 -12.76
N PRO A 215 3.39 -2.32 -11.48
CA PRO A 215 2.37 -1.79 -10.60
C PRO A 215 2.69 -0.37 -10.14
N PHE A 216 1.65 0.34 -9.72
CA PHE A 216 1.79 1.63 -9.06
C PHE A 216 2.23 1.46 -7.61
N LEU A 217 1.68 0.46 -6.93
CA LEU A 217 1.96 0.12 -5.53
C LEU A 217 2.11 -1.39 -5.35
N VAL A 218 3.04 -1.78 -4.47
CA VAL A 218 3.09 -3.12 -3.87
C VAL A 218 3.40 -2.95 -2.40
N ASN A 219 2.62 -3.54 -1.50
CA ASN A 219 3.04 -3.68 -0.10
C ASN A 219 3.03 -5.14 0.36
N SER A 220 4.01 -5.47 1.18
CA SER A 220 3.91 -6.64 2.04
C SER A 220 3.06 -6.29 3.25
N VAL A 221 2.23 -7.22 3.72
CA VAL A 221 1.44 -7.08 4.95
C VAL A 221 2.11 -7.89 6.05
N VAL A 222 2.95 -7.23 6.86
CA VAL A 222 3.85 -7.92 7.79
C VAL A 222 3.24 -7.95 9.18
N GLY A 223 3.08 -9.14 9.77
CA GLY A 223 2.49 -9.32 11.11
C GLY A 223 0.96 -9.50 11.10
N PHE A 224 0.33 -9.52 9.93
CA PHE A 224 -1.13 -9.61 9.78
C PHE A 224 -1.71 -11.00 10.04
N ILE A 225 -0.98 -12.07 9.70
CA ILE A 225 -1.57 -13.42 9.76
C ILE A 225 -1.59 -13.94 11.22
N GLY A 226 -0.43 -14.04 11.86
CA GLY A 226 -0.34 -14.56 13.23
C GLY A 226 1.04 -15.08 13.63
N PRO A 227 1.19 -15.46 14.93
CA PRO A 227 2.45 -15.90 15.51
C PRO A 227 2.98 -17.22 14.96
N GLU A 228 2.13 -18.00 14.29
CA GLU A 228 2.51 -19.23 13.60
C GLU A 228 3.42 -18.98 12.38
N TYR A 229 3.45 -17.76 11.87
CA TYR A 229 4.33 -17.34 10.76
C TYR A 229 5.45 -16.40 11.22
N LEU A 230 5.12 -15.41 12.07
CA LEU A 230 6.04 -14.44 12.65
C LEU A 230 5.71 -14.30 14.14
N ALA A 231 6.49 -14.96 15.00
CA ALA A 231 6.08 -15.21 16.39
C ALA A 231 6.13 -13.97 17.31
N ASP A 232 6.99 -13.01 16.99
CA ASP A 232 7.34 -11.90 17.89
C ASP A 232 7.74 -10.63 17.13
N ALA A 233 7.88 -9.53 17.88
CA ALA A 233 8.33 -8.24 17.39
C ALA A 233 9.64 -8.29 16.58
N ARG A 234 10.61 -9.13 16.98
CA ARG A 234 11.89 -9.27 16.28
C ARG A 234 11.70 -9.88 14.90
N GLN A 235 10.83 -10.88 14.77
CA GLN A 235 10.53 -11.53 13.50
C GLN A 235 9.74 -10.60 12.57
N ILE A 236 8.76 -9.86 13.10
CA ILE A 236 8.02 -8.83 12.35
C ILE A 236 8.97 -7.77 11.79
N ILE A 237 9.81 -7.17 12.65
CA ILE A 237 10.77 -6.15 12.22
C ILE A 237 11.72 -6.69 11.15
N ARG A 238 12.22 -7.92 11.34
CA ARG A 238 13.11 -8.57 10.38
C ARG A 238 12.42 -8.79 9.02
N ALA A 239 11.23 -9.37 9.02
CA ALA A 239 10.49 -9.66 7.80
C ALA A 239 10.15 -8.38 7.03
N GLY A 240 9.70 -7.32 7.70
CA GLY A 240 9.43 -6.04 7.03
C GLY A 240 10.64 -5.42 6.35
N LEU A 241 11.82 -5.51 6.98
CA LEU A 241 13.06 -5.05 6.36
C LEU A 241 13.51 -5.93 5.18
N GLU A 242 13.32 -7.25 5.27
CA GLU A 242 13.62 -8.18 4.18
C GLU A 242 12.71 -7.94 2.98
N ASP A 243 11.39 -7.89 3.20
CA ASP A 243 10.38 -7.72 2.16
C ASP A 243 10.56 -6.38 1.44
N HIS A 244 10.78 -5.30 2.20
CA HIS A 244 11.07 -3.99 1.64
C HIS A 244 12.34 -4.02 0.76
N PHE A 245 13.45 -4.57 1.28
CA PHE A 245 14.70 -4.65 0.51
C PHE A 245 14.54 -5.51 -0.74
N VAL A 246 13.94 -6.69 -0.64
CA VAL A 246 13.74 -7.62 -1.75
C VAL A 246 12.86 -6.98 -2.83
N GLY A 247 11.76 -6.35 -2.46
CA GLY A 247 10.88 -5.66 -3.41
C GLY A 247 11.60 -4.53 -4.14
N LYS A 248 12.38 -3.71 -3.41
CA LYS A 248 13.22 -2.66 -4.01
C LYS A 248 14.30 -3.21 -4.92
N LEU A 249 14.93 -4.33 -4.55
CA LEU A 249 15.93 -5.03 -5.36
C LEU A 249 15.29 -5.68 -6.60
N LEU A 250 14.02 -6.06 -6.55
CA LEU A 250 13.32 -6.50 -7.76
C LEU A 250 12.81 -5.32 -8.59
N GLY A 251 12.89 -4.11 -8.06
CA GLY A 251 12.54 -2.87 -8.78
C GLY A 251 11.07 -2.52 -8.68
N LEU A 252 10.43 -2.82 -7.55
CA LEU A 252 9.05 -2.48 -7.24
C LEU A 252 8.92 -1.18 -6.41
N PRO A 253 7.78 -0.48 -6.52
CA PRO A 253 7.40 0.63 -5.64
C PRO A 253 6.99 0.12 -4.25
N MET A 254 7.95 -0.46 -3.53
CA MET A 254 7.67 -1.27 -2.34
C MET A 254 7.29 -0.42 -1.12
N GLY A 255 6.06 -0.60 -0.65
CA GLY A 255 5.53 -0.20 0.65
C GLY A 255 5.46 -1.37 1.62
N VAL A 256 5.01 -1.12 2.86
CA VAL A 256 4.81 -2.16 3.89
C VAL A 256 3.62 -1.77 4.78
N ASP A 257 2.74 -2.72 5.06
CA ASP A 257 1.84 -2.64 6.21
C ASP A 257 2.61 -3.00 7.47
N VAL A 258 2.82 -1.99 8.31
CA VAL A 258 3.53 -2.11 9.57
C VAL A 258 2.50 -2.44 10.62
N CYS A 259 2.33 -3.74 10.88
CA CYS A 259 1.19 -4.18 11.64
C CYS A 259 1.47 -5.40 12.52
N TYR A 260 0.54 -5.69 13.42
CA TYR A 260 0.52 -6.92 14.22
C TYR A 260 -0.92 -7.27 14.57
N THR A 261 -1.15 -8.54 14.91
CA THR A 261 -2.40 -9.00 15.49
C THR A 261 -2.26 -9.22 17.00
N ASN A 262 -3.36 -9.04 17.74
CA ASN A 262 -3.40 -9.06 19.20
C ASN A 262 -2.92 -10.37 19.88
N HIS A 263 -2.65 -11.43 19.11
CA HIS A 263 -2.19 -12.72 19.63
C HIS A 263 -0.72 -13.00 19.28
N VAL A 264 -0.01 -12.05 18.67
CA VAL A 264 1.44 -12.05 18.48
C VAL A 264 2.12 -11.39 19.68
N ASP A 265 3.35 -11.80 20.02
CA ASP A 265 4.18 -11.12 21.01
C ASP A 265 4.79 -9.83 20.42
N ALA A 266 3.92 -8.84 20.20
CA ALA A 266 4.21 -7.53 19.62
C ALA A 266 3.19 -6.49 20.11
N ASP A 267 3.54 -5.21 19.96
CA ASP A 267 2.79 -4.06 20.47
C ASP A 267 3.02 -2.81 19.61
N ALA A 268 2.46 -1.66 20.03
CA ALA A 268 2.63 -0.39 19.34
C ALA A 268 4.10 0.07 19.24
N ASP A 269 4.93 -0.24 20.24
CA ASP A 269 6.37 0.08 20.18
C ASP A 269 7.06 -0.69 19.05
N THR A 270 6.56 -1.89 18.73
CA THR A 270 7.03 -2.69 17.59
C THR A 270 6.71 -2.00 16.27
N THR A 271 5.50 -1.46 16.11
CA THR A 271 5.09 -0.73 14.89
C THR A 271 5.87 0.57 14.73
N ASP A 272 6.09 1.31 15.81
CA ASP A 272 6.87 2.56 15.79
C ASP A 272 8.32 2.31 15.36
N GLN A 273 8.95 1.26 15.92
CA GLN A 273 10.29 0.85 15.52
C GLN A 273 10.36 0.50 14.04
N LEU A 274 9.45 -0.36 13.55
CA LEU A 274 9.49 -0.80 12.16
C LEU A 274 9.19 0.36 11.20
N LEU A 275 8.22 1.23 11.52
CA LEU A 275 7.91 2.43 10.74
C LEU A 275 9.15 3.31 10.55
N MET A 276 9.84 3.65 11.65
CA MET A 276 11.01 4.52 11.59
C MET A 276 12.18 3.89 10.82
N LEU A 277 12.39 2.58 10.96
CA LEU A 277 13.40 1.84 10.21
C LEU A 277 13.08 1.83 8.70
N LEU A 278 11.82 1.58 8.32
CA LEU A 278 11.38 1.54 6.93
C LEU A 278 11.38 2.92 6.27
N ALA A 279 10.88 3.95 6.95
CA ALA A 279 10.92 5.32 6.47
C ALA A 279 12.37 5.78 6.23
N SER A 280 13.28 5.47 7.17
CA SER A 280 14.73 5.73 7.01
C SER A 280 15.36 4.92 5.86
N ALA A 281 14.87 3.71 5.61
CA ALA A 281 15.27 2.89 4.46
C ALA A 281 14.66 3.36 3.13
N GLY A 282 13.79 4.38 3.14
CA GLY A 282 13.12 4.92 1.97
C GLY A 282 12.05 3.99 1.41
N CYS A 283 11.26 3.38 2.29
CA CYS A 283 9.98 2.75 1.96
C CYS A 283 9.10 3.72 1.15
N ASN A 284 8.40 3.22 0.12
CA ASN A 284 7.57 4.09 -0.73
C ASN A 284 6.36 4.63 0.03
N PHE A 285 5.72 3.77 0.83
CA PHE A 285 4.52 4.13 1.57
C PHE A 285 4.23 3.14 2.71
N VAL A 286 3.42 3.60 3.67
CA VAL A 286 2.81 2.81 4.75
C VAL A 286 1.32 3.09 4.83
N MET A 287 0.63 2.49 5.79
CA MET A 287 -0.80 2.66 5.99
C MET A 287 -1.09 3.73 7.05
N ALA A 288 -2.29 4.29 6.98
CA ALA A 288 -2.88 5.13 8.01
C ALA A 288 -4.29 4.62 8.28
N VAL A 289 -4.43 3.91 9.40
CA VAL A 289 -5.68 3.43 9.96
C VAL A 289 -6.08 4.36 11.12
N PRO A 290 -7.34 4.83 11.19
CA PRO A 290 -7.79 5.70 12.27
C PRO A 290 -7.50 5.09 13.65
N GLY A 291 -6.76 5.83 14.48
CA GLY A 291 -6.40 5.39 15.82
C GLY A 291 -5.54 4.13 15.89
N SER A 292 -4.80 3.80 14.82
CA SER A 292 -3.97 2.59 14.69
C SER A 292 -4.71 1.26 14.88
N ASP A 293 -6.05 1.27 14.89
CA ASP A 293 -6.90 0.13 15.20
C ASP A 293 -7.88 -0.15 14.05
N ASP A 294 -7.64 -1.24 13.31
CA ASP A 294 -8.58 -1.66 12.29
C ASP A 294 -9.64 -2.56 12.93
N VAL A 295 -10.75 -1.94 13.32
CA VAL A 295 -11.89 -2.58 13.97
C VAL A 295 -12.62 -3.62 13.10
N MET A 296 -12.33 -3.66 11.80
CA MET A 296 -12.95 -4.60 10.87
C MET A 296 -12.04 -5.82 10.65
N LEU A 297 -10.76 -5.59 10.37
CA LEU A 297 -9.76 -6.64 10.18
C LEU A 297 -9.18 -7.17 11.49
N ASN A 298 -9.46 -6.52 12.62
CA ASN A 298 -9.05 -6.89 13.97
C ASN A 298 -7.52 -6.99 14.17
N TYR A 299 -6.80 -5.99 13.64
CA TYR A 299 -5.35 -5.87 13.77
C TYR A 299 -4.95 -4.40 13.97
N GLN A 300 -3.72 -4.18 14.44
CA GLN A 300 -3.17 -2.85 14.66
C GLN A 300 -2.18 -2.53 13.55
N SER A 301 -2.28 -1.31 12.99
CA SER A 301 -1.39 -0.78 11.95
C SER A 301 -0.94 0.64 12.32
N THR A 302 -0.21 1.32 11.46
CA THR A 302 0.16 2.73 11.65
C THR A 302 -1.03 3.66 11.47
N SER A 303 -1.03 4.79 12.19
CA SER A 303 -2.07 5.82 12.15
C SER A 303 -1.65 7.03 11.30
N PRO A 304 -2.59 7.96 10.98
CA PRO A 304 -2.22 9.24 10.36
C PRO A 304 -1.17 10.02 11.16
N HIS A 305 -1.22 9.96 12.50
CA HIS A 305 -0.29 10.67 13.38
C HIS A 305 1.13 10.12 13.25
N ASP A 306 1.27 8.80 13.18
CA ASP A 306 2.56 8.13 13.11
C ASP A 306 3.24 8.45 11.77
N ALA A 307 2.47 8.47 10.69
CA ALA A 307 2.96 8.84 9.37
C ALA A 307 3.40 10.32 9.29
N VAL A 308 2.66 11.24 9.91
CA VAL A 308 3.05 12.65 10.04
C VAL A 308 4.33 12.78 10.87
N ALA A 309 4.40 12.12 12.02
CA ALA A 309 5.59 12.13 12.87
C ALA A 309 6.83 11.59 12.14
N ALA A 310 6.69 10.49 11.39
CA ALA A 310 7.78 9.94 10.58
C ALA A 310 8.25 10.93 9.50
N ARG A 311 7.32 11.64 8.84
CA ARG A 311 7.65 12.68 7.86
C ARG A 311 8.41 13.83 8.49
N GLU A 312 7.93 14.37 9.61
CA GLU A 312 8.57 15.50 10.30
C GLU A 312 9.97 15.14 10.83
N LEU A 313 10.10 14.00 11.52
CA LEU A 313 11.36 13.57 12.12
C LEU A 313 12.46 13.31 11.07
N LEU A 314 12.08 12.84 9.89
CA LEU A 314 13.02 12.46 8.82
C LEU A 314 13.12 13.48 7.69
N GLY A 315 12.36 14.58 7.75
CA GLY A 315 12.31 15.60 6.69
C GLY A 315 11.78 15.04 5.36
N LEU A 316 10.76 14.18 5.42
CA LEU A 316 10.11 13.58 4.25
C LEU A 316 8.83 14.35 3.91
N ALA A 317 8.42 14.28 2.66
CA ALA A 317 7.23 14.94 2.14
C ALA A 317 6.24 13.94 1.52
N PRO A 318 4.96 14.31 1.38
CA PRO A 318 4.01 13.60 0.51
C PRO A 318 4.45 13.60 -0.96
N ALA A 319 3.74 12.87 -1.82
CA ALA A 319 3.88 12.96 -3.27
C ALA A 319 3.83 14.44 -3.74
N PRO A 320 4.66 14.89 -4.70
CA PRO A 320 4.80 16.30 -5.03
C PRO A 320 3.48 16.99 -5.41
N GLU A 321 2.68 16.35 -6.26
CA GLU A 321 1.39 16.88 -6.69
C GLU A 321 0.42 17.02 -5.50
N PHE A 322 0.48 16.07 -4.56
CA PHE A 322 -0.32 16.08 -3.35
C PHE A 322 0.16 17.13 -2.35
N ALA A 323 1.47 17.31 -2.18
CA ALA A 323 2.05 18.37 -1.34
C ALA A 323 1.64 19.76 -1.83
N GLU A 324 1.64 20.00 -3.15
CA GLU A 324 1.13 21.25 -3.73
C GLU A 324 -0.36 21.46 -3.45
N TRP A 325 -1.16 20.38 -3.48
CA TRP A 325 -2.57 20.45 -3.09
C TRP A 325 -2.73 20.80 -1.61
N LEU A 326 -1.98 20.16 -0.70
CA LEU A 326 -2.03 20.39 0.74
C LEU A 326 -1.72 21.84 1.11
N GLU A 327 -0.69 22.45 0.50
CA GLU A 327 -0.37 23.87 0.65
C GLU A 327 -1.52 24.76 0.14
N ARG A 328 -2.02 24.46 -1.07
CA ARG A 328 -3.09 25.24 -1.70
C ARG A 328 -4.37 25.28 -0.87
N VAL A 329 -4.71 24.17 -0.23
CA VAL A 329 -5.93 24.08 0.59
C VAL A 329 -5.69 24.52 2.04
N GLY A 330 -4.43 24.71 2.45
CA GLY A 330 -4.06 25.16 3.80
C GLY A 330 -4.06 24.05 4.86
N ILE A 331 -3.92 22.79 4.43
CA ILE A 331 -3.66 21.66 5.35
C ILE A 331 -2.19 21.67 5.73
N HIS A 332 -1.29 21.98 4.79
CA HIS A 332 0.11 22.27 5.09
C HIS A 332 0.38 23.77 4.96
N VAL A 333 1.36 24.26 5.73
CA VAL A 333 1.96 25.60 5.61
C VAL A 333 3.47 25.42 5.69
N ASP A 334 4.19 25.87 4.66
CA ASP A 334 5.65 25.76 4.57
C ASP A 334 6.15 24.31 4.69
N GLY A 335 5.38 23.36 4.15
CA GLY A 335 5.68 21.93 4.10
C GLY A 335 5.30 21.16 5.37
N VAL A 336 4.71 21.81 6.37
CA VAL A 336 4.38 21.22 7.68
C VAL A 336 2.87 21.23 7.89
N LEU A 337 2.36 20.22 8.59
CA LEU A 337 0.94 20.14 8.94
C LEU A 337 0.51 21.37 9.74
N ALA A 338 -0.55 22.04 9.27
CA ALA A 338 -1.07 23.25 9.89
C ALA A 338 -1.67 22.95 11.28
N THR A 339 -1.44 23.83 12.24
CA THR A 339 -2.07 23.71 13.56
C THR A 339 -3.59 23.97 13.48
N PRO A 340 -4.41 23.34 14.35
CA PRO A 340 -5.88 23.44 14.32
C PRO A 340 -6.48 24.85 14.43
N SER A 341 -5.67 25.86 14.79
CA SER A 341 -6.07 27.27 14.84
C SER A 341 -6.15 27.94 13.47
N ALA A 342 -5.63 27.30 12.42
CA ALA A 342 -5.89 27.71 11.04
C ALA A 342 -7.37 27.45 10.72
N PRO A 343 -8.06 28.32 9.97
CA PRO A 343 -9.48 28.14 9.66
C PRO A 343 -9.82 26.84 8.91
N GLY A 344 -8.86 25.99 8.57
CA GLY A 344 -9.06 24.78 7.79
C GLY A 344 -9.53 25.08 6.37
N PRO A 345 -9.45 24.12 5.44
CA PRO A 345 -9.89 24.36 4.07
C PRO A 345 -11.39 24.60 4.03
N THR A 346 -11.85 25.65 3.35
CA THR A 346 -13.30 25.88 3.14
C THR A 346 -13.94 24.74 2.34
N ALA A 347 -13.16 24.01 1.55
CA ALA A 347 -13.61 22.84 0.79
C ALA A 347 -13.84 21.58 1.65
N LEU A 348 -13.34 21.55 2.90
CA LEU A 348 -13.52 20.46 3.86
C LEU A 348 -14.51 20.81 4.99
N ARG A 349 -15.10 22.02 4.97
CA ARG A 349 -16.18 22.46 5.86
C ARG A 349 -17.54 22.22 5.21
#